data_AF-A0A2A9CIM7-F1
#
_entry.id   AF-A0A2A9CIM7-F1
#
_cell.length_a   1.000
_cell.length_b   1.000
_cell.length_c   1.000
_cell.angle_alpha   90.00
_cell.angle_beta   90.00
_cell.angle_gamma   90.00
#
_symmetry.space_group_name_H-M   'P 1'
#
loop_
_entity.id
_entity.type
_entity.pdbx_description
1 polymer ?
#
loop_
_entity_poly.entity_id
_entity_poly.type
_entity_poly.pdbx_seq_one_letter_code
_entity_poly.pdbx_strand_id
1 'polypeptide(L)'
;MDQLYMSLKKAGLIFKDNSEYGKVDFILLETSEDGTTNSVDVITFETLFGDVKTNPTYEALSGLHTFKIKDKEYTMTATATEMGYQKYFDQWLAQGLIN
;
A
#
# COMPACT_ATOMS: atom_id res chain seq x y z
N MET A 1 6.10 5.32 7.40
CA MET A 1 5.09 5.41 6.33
C MET A 1 5.18 6.77 5.64
N ASP A 2 5.36 7.85 6.40
CA ASP A 2 5.55 9.19 5.84
C ASP A 2 6.65 9.27 4.77
N GLN A 3 7.81 8.66 5.00
CA GLN A 3 8.90 8.63 4.01
C GLN A 3 8.50 7.88 2.73
N LEU A 4 7.88 6.70 2.86
CA LEU A 4 7.32 5.95 1.74
C LEU A 4 6.35 6.83 0.95
N TYR A 5 5.38 7.44 1.60
CA TYR A 5 4.38 8.29 0.94
C TYR A 5 5.00 9.51 0.27
N MET A 6 6.05 10.11 0.85
CA MET A 6 6.79 11.16 0.16
C MET A 6 7.46 10.66 -1.11
N SER A 7 8.10 9.48 -1.10
CA SER A 7 8.70 8.86 -2.29
C SER A 7 7.64 8.54 -3.36
N LEU A 8 6.55 7.87 -2.98
CA LEU A 8 5.45 7.53 -3.89
C LEU A 8 4.80 8.78 -4.50
N LYS A 9 4.58 9.83 -3.70
CA LYS A 9 4.03 11.11 -4.17
C LYS A 9 4.98 11.79 -5.16
N LYS A 10 6.28 11.80 -4.90
CA LYS A 10 7.28 12.34 -5.83
C LYS A 10 7.32 11.56 -7.15
N ALA A 11 7.08 10.26 -7.10
CA ALA A 11 6.98 9.39 -8.28
C ALA A 11 5.63 9.53 -9.03
N GLY A 12 4.70 10.37 -8.55
CA GLY A 12 3.38 10.52 -9.16
C GLY A 12 2.43 9.36 -8.89
N LEU A 13 2.75 8.49 -7.93
CA LEU A 13 1.95 7.31 -7.58
C LEU A 13 0.87 7.60 -6.54
N ILE A 14 0.81 8.82 -5.98
CA ILE A 14 -0.25 9.22 -5.06
C ILE A 14 -1.12 10.31 -5.72
N PHE A 15 -2.42 10.05 -5.79
CA PHE A 15 -3.42 10.97 -6.34
C PHE A 15 -4.66 11.04 -5.43
N LYS A 16 -5.47 12.09 -5.60
CA LYS A 16 -6.72 12.27 -4.86
C LYS A 16 -7.90 11.80 -5.69
N ASP A 17 -8.76 10.98 -5.11
CA ASP A 17 -10.03 10.59 -5.71
C ASP A 17 -11.13 10.42 -4.64
N ASN A 18 -12.36 10.21 -5.07
CA ASN A 18 -13.49 9.94 -4.18
C ASN A 18 -13.53 8.45 -3.80
N SER A 19 -13.64 8.17 -2.51
CA SER A 19 -13.97 6.86 -1.95
C SER A 19 -15.32 6.91 -1.22
N GLU A 20 -15.77 5.76 -0.71
CA GLU A 20 -16.93 5.66 0.17
C GLU A 20 -16.80 6.49 1.47
N TYR A 21 -15.57 6.90 1.81
CA TYR A 21 -15.25 7.73 2.97
C TYR A 21 -15.01 9.21 2.62
N GLY A 22 -15.28 9.63 1.38
CA GLY A 22 -15.06 10.99 0.90
C GLY A 22 -13.78 11.13 0.06
N LYS A 23 -13.18 12.33 0.03
CA LYS A 23 -11.99 12.58 -0.79
C LYS A 23 -10.73 12.09 -0.08
N VAL A 24 -10.18 10.97 -0.54
CA VAL A 24 -9.00 10.33 0.06
C VAL A 24 -7.84 10.26 -0.93
N ASP A 25 -6.64 10.05 -0.42
CA ASP A 25 -5.47 9.77 -1.24
C ASP A 25 -5.47 8.28 -1.63
N PHE A 26 -5.13 7.99 -2.89
CA PHE A 26 -4.97 6.65 -3.45
C PHE A 26 -3.52 6.44 -3.87
N ILE A 27 -3.06 5.20 -3.73
CA ILE A 27 -1.77 4.73 -4.23
C ILE A 27 -2.04 3.97 -5.53
N LEU A 28 -1.49 4.45 -6.64
CA LEU A 28 -1.46 3.74 -7.91
C LEU A 28 -0.48 2.56 -7.77
N LEU A 29 -1.00 1.35 -7.96
CA LEU A 29 -0.23 0.11 -7.86
C LEU A 29 0.27 -0.32 -9.24
N GLU A 30 -0.60 -0.30 -10.24
CA GLU A 30 -0.24 -0.58 -11.64
C GLU A 30 -1.24 0.05 -12.62
N THR A 31 -0.82 0.14 -13.87
CA THR A 31 -1.68 0.45 -15.02
C THR A 31 -1.48 -0.65 -16.04
N SER A 32 -2.55 -1.37 -16.39
CA SER A 32 -2.50 -2.41 -17.41
C SER A 32 -2.38 -1.82 -18.82
N GLU A 33 -2.05 -2.66 -19.80
CA GLU A 33 -1.83 -2.25 -21.20
C GLU A 33 -3.06 -1.56 -21.83
N ASP A 34 -4.26 -1.91 -21.38
CA ASP A 34 -5.53 -1.30 -21.82
C ASP A 34 -5.85 0.05 -21.14
N GLY A 35 -4.97 0.52 -20.25
CA GLY A 35 -5.13 1.76 -19.50
C GLY A 35 -5.94 1.63 -18.20
N THR A 36 -6.36 0.42 -17.82
CA THR A 36 -7.04 0.21 -16.53
C THR A 36 -6.04 0.38 -15.38
N THR A 37 -6.39 1.22 -14.40
CA THR A 37 -5.55 1.48 -13.23
C THR A 37 -6.00 0.65 -12.04
N ASN A 38 -5.07 -0.05 -11.40
CA ASN A 38 -5.29 -0.67 -10.09
C ASN A 38 -4.70 0.24 -9.01
N SER A 39 -5.53 0.62 -8.05
CA SER A 39 -5.14 1.49 -6.95
C SER A 39 -5.76 1.03 -5.64
N VAL A 40 -5.14 1.42 -4.54
CA VAL A 40 -5.66 1.21 -3.19
C VAL A 40 -5.75 2.56 -2.49
N ASP A 41 -6.83 2.80 -1.74
CA ASP A 41 -6.89 4.00 -0.92
C ASP A 41 -5.92 3.89 0.28
N VAL A 42 -5.40 5.03 0.73
CA VAL A 42 -4.41 5.07 1.81
C VAL A 42 -4.96 4.49 3.12
N ILE A 43 -6.28 4.54 3.36
CA ILE A 43 -6.89 4.01 4.59
C ILE A 43 -6.82 2.48 4.59
N THR A 44 -7.18 1.84 3.47
CA THR A 44 -7.03 0.40 3.27
C THR A 44 -5.56 -0.01 3.37
N PHE A 45 -4.65 0.72 2.74
CA PHE A 45 -3.21 0.41 2.82
C PHE A 45 -2.68 0.52 4.25
N GLU A 46 -3.01 1.57 5.00
CA GLU A 46 -2.64 1.71 6.41
C GLU A 46 -3.30 0.66 7.30
N THR A 47 -4.48 0.15 6.93
CA THR A 47 -5.11 -0.96 7.66
C THR A 47 -4.28 -2.23 7.50
N LEU A 48 -3.83 -2.55 6.28
CA LEU A 48 -3.07 -3.76 5.97
C LEU A 48 -1.63 -3.72 6.50
N PHE A 49 -0.96 -2.57 6.43
CA PHE A 49 0.48 -2.41 6.69
C PHE A 49 0.79 -1.42 7.83
N GLY A 50 -0.21 -1.08 8.64
CA GLY A 50 -0.07 -0.12 9.74
C GLY A 50 0.87 -0.58 10.85
N ASP A 51 1.09 -1.88 10.97
CA ASP A 51 2.05 -2.50 11.89
C ASP A 51 3.50 -2.10 11.61
N VAL A 52 3.84 -1.80 10.35
CA VAL A 52 5.16 -1.31 9.92
C VAL A 52 5.20 0.20 9.69
N LYS A 53 4.20 0.94 10.21
CA LYS A 53 4.07 2.40 9.99
C LYS A 53 5.32 3.20 10.37
N THR A 54 6.06 2.79 11.39
CA THR A 54 7.29 3.50 11.83
C THR A 54 8.49 3.21 10.94
N ASN A 55 8.56 2.04 10.31
CA ASN A 55 9.70 1.61 9.49
C ASN A 55 9.26 0.69 8.33
N PRO A 56 8.68 1.26 7.25
CA PRO A 56 8.17 0.49 6.12
C PRO A 56 9.28 0.19 5.09
N THR A 57 10.29 -0.57 5.49
CA THR A 57 11.30 -1.08 4.54
C THR A 57 10.71 -2.16 3.65
N TYR A 58 11.40 -2.49 2.57
CA TYR A 58 11.03 -3.60 1.69
C TYR A 58 10.85 -4.91 2.47
N GLU A 59 11.77 -5.25 3.37
CA GLU A 59 11.65 -6.48 4.17
C GLU A 59 10.47 -6.42 5.14
N ALA A 60 10.22 -5.26 5.73
CA ALA A 60 9.11 -5.07 6.66
C ALA A 60 7.76 -5.19 5.92
N LEU A 61 7.62 -4.56 4.75
CA LEU A 61 6.43 -4.62 3.91
C LEU A 61 6.22 -5.99 3.25
N SER A 62 7.29 -6.70 2.92
CA SER A 62 7.21 -8.05 2.34
C SER A 62 6.96 -9.14 3.39
N GLY A 63 6.98 -8.75 4.66
CA GLY A 63 6.89 -9.64 5.81
C GLY A 63 5.48 -10.15 6.10
N LEU A 64 5.33 -10.63 7.33
CA LEU A 64 4.06 -11.10 7.87
C LEU A 64 3.35 -9.93 8.55
N HIS A 65 2.12 -9.64 8.13
CA HIS A 65 1.33 -8.54 8.67
C HIS A 65 0.15 -9.03 9.48
N THR A 66 -0.18 -8.27 10.52
CA THR A 66 -1.38 -8.49 11.32
C THR A 66 -2.29 -7.28 11.25
N PHE A 67 -3.49 -7.46 10.71
CA PHE A 67 -4.46 -6.37 10.51
C PHE A 67 -5.88 -6.76 10.91
N LYS A 68 -6.72 -5.75 11.13
CA LYS A 68 -8.13 -5.91 11.51
C LYS A 68 -9.05 -5.57 10.34
N ILE A 69 -10.05 -6.42 10.07
CA ILE A 69 -11.06 -6.16 9.03
C ILE A 69 -12.40 -5.78 9.66
N LYS A 70 -12.89 -4.58 9.35
CA LYS A 70 -14.12 -3.94 9.89
C LYS A 70 -14.02 -3.69 11.41
N ASP A 71 -15.00 -2.97 11.96
CA ASP A 71 -15.15 -2.71 13.42
C ASP A 71 -15.41 -3.97 14.27
N LYS A 72 -15.29 -5.16 13.68
CA LYS A 72 -15.34 -6.44 14.39
C LYS A 72 -13.91 -6.97 14.53
N GLU A 73 -13.61 -7.55 15.68
CA GLU A 73 -12.28 -8.03 16.06
C GLU A 73 -11.86 -9.31 15.31
N TYR A 74 -11.75 -9.24 13.99
CA TYR A 74 -11.10 -10.27 13.20
C TYR A 74 -9.65 -9.87 13.00
N THR A 75 -8.74 -10.68 13.55
CA THR A 75 -7.30 -10.53 13.31
C THR A 75 -6.92 -11.46 12.18
N MET A 76 -6.40 -10.91 11.09
CA MET A 76 -5.85 -11.70 10.00
C MET A 76 -4.35 -11.55 9.97
N THR A 77 -3.68 -12.68 9.73
CA THR A 77 -2.24 -12.74 9.55
C THR A 77 -1.97 -13.22 8.13
N ALA A 78 -1.29 -12.39 7.33
CA ALA A 78 -0.99 -12.70 5.94
C ALA A 78 0.32 -12.04 5.50
N THR A 79 1.02 -12.70 4.59
CA THR A 79 2.19 -12.14 3.91
C THR A 79 1.79 -11.21 2.77
N ALA A 80 2.69 -10.31 2.36
CA ALA A 80 2.46 -9.47 1.18
C ALA A 80 2.16 -10.29 -0.10
N THR A 81 2.76 -11.48 -0.23
CA THR A 81 2.49 -12.40 -1.34
C THR A 81 1.04 -12.90 -1.32
N GLU A 82 0.54 -13.35 -0.16
CA GLU A 82 -0.84 -13.81 0.00
C GLU A 82 -1.86 -12.70 -0.23
N MET A 83 -1.52 -11.47 0.14
CA MET A 83 -2.35 -10.29 -0.11
C MET A 83 -2.23 -9.73 -1.55
N GLY A 84 -1.31 -10.26 -2.36
CA GLY A 84 -1.08 -9.81 -3.74
C GLY A 84 -0.29 -8.50 -3.88
N TYR A 85 0.39 -8.04 -2.82
CA TYR A 85 1.15 -6.79 -2.81
C TYR A 85 2.64 -6.95 -3.14
N GLN A 86 3.20 -8.16 -3.05
CA GLN A 86 4.64 -8.37 -3.22
C GLN A 86 5.19 -7.76 -4.52
N LYS A 87 4.47 -7.97 -5.64
CA LYS A 87 4.89 -7.43 -6.94
C LYS A 87 5.04 -5.89 -6.97
N TYR A 88 4.24 -5.17 -6.18
CA TYR A 88 4.31 -3.71 -6.11
C TYR A 88 5.49 -3.26 -5.27
N PHE A 89 5.81 -3.99 -4.20
CA PHE A 89 6.99 -3.71 -3.37
C PHE A 89 8.28 -3.98 -4.15
N ASP A 90 8.32 -5.06 -4.93
CA ASP A 90 9.45 -5.35 -5.83
C ASP A 90 9.66 -4.21 -6.84
N GLN A 91 8.57 -3.69 -7.42
CA GLN A 91 8.61 -2.54 -8.34
C GLN A 91 9.10 -1.27 -7.65
N TRP A 92 8.62 -0.98 -6.44
CA TRP A 92 9.04 0.21 -5.69
C TRP A 92 10.50 0.13 -5.27
N LEU A 93 10.99 -1.07 -4.90
CA LEU A 93 12.40 -1.31 -4.60
C LEU A 93 13.26 -1.08 -5.84
N ALA A 94 12.88 -1.65 -6.99
CA ALA A 94 13.59 -1.48 -8.25
C ALA A 94 13.66 0.00 -8.71
N GLN A 95 12.66 0.80 -8.35
CA GLN A 95 12.61 2.24 -8.63
C GLN A 95 13.31 3.10 -7.56
N GLY A 96 13.83 2.49 -6.48
CA GLY A 96 14.45 3.21 -5.36
C GLY A 96 13.47 4.07 -4.55
N LEU A 97 12.18 3.71 -4.54
CA LEU A 97 11.14 4.42 -3.78
C LEU A 97 11.08 3.96 -2.32
N ILE A 98 11.53 2.72 -2.08
CA ILE A 98 11.66 2.09 -0.76
C ILE A 98 13.06 1.51 -0.61
N ASN A 99 13.49 1.44 0.65
CA ASN A 99 14.76 0.83 1.04
C ASN A 99 14.56 -0.61 1.45
#